data_AF-A0A2S8FDE1-F1
#
_entry.id   AF-A0A2S8FDE1-F1
#
_cell.length_a   1.000
_cell.length_b   1.000
_cell.length_c   1.000
_cell.angle_alpha   90.00
_cell.angle_beta   90.00
_cell.angle_gamma   90.00
#
_symmetry.space_group_name_H-M   'P 1'
#
loop_
_entity.id
_entity.type
_entity.pdbx_description
1 polymer ?
#
loop_
_entity_poly.entity_id
_entity_poly.type
_entity_poly.pdbx_seq_one_letter_code
_entity_poly.pdbx_strand_id
1 'polypeptide(L)'
;MAFEEPIVCPLETHLTLAPASAESLPRAAQWAAAQGLKWTHILLAEGRHPSQPMVTFWRSGTLGEQLDQAAAITASLRELDLLAVRVKVECASADAARYFENSLQLAEHPGYFEHHVKLQLAADAELPALAELARTHDARLSANARRQLAAGAVERFVTQRAYDAGRAEAAERLAQLIDSLQSAAYPILEVEEEYVLYDSNLQLDAGWL
;
A
#
# COMPACT_ATOMS: atom_id res chain seq x y z
N MET A 1 -33.33 -2.98 0.83
CA MET A 1 -32.69 -3.68 -0.31
C MET A 1 -31.83 -2.66 -1.00
N ALA A 2 -30.54 -2.62 -0.66
CA ALA A 2 -29.57 -1.77 -1.36
C ALA A 2 -29.15 -2.54 -2.61
N PHE A 3 -29.38 -1.94 -3.77
CA PHE A 3 -28.82 -2.43 -5.02
C PHE A 3 -27.35 -1.99 -5.03
N GLU A 4 -26.44 -2.87 -4.62
CA GLU A 4 -25.01 -2.69 -4.92
C GLU A 4 -24.86 -2.93 -6.43
N GLU A 5 -24.75 -1.85 -7.20
CA GLU A 5 -24.39 -1.98 -8.61
C GLU A 5 -23.01 -2.68 -8.72
N PRO A 6 -22.85 -3.63 -9.65
CA PRO A 6 -21.60 -4.34 -9.83
C PRO A 6 -20.50 -3.37 -10.23
N ILE A 7 -19.44 -3.36 -9.43
CA ILE A 7 -18.23 -2.60 -9.65
C ILE A 7 -17.45 -3.20 -10.83
N VAL A 8 -17.16 -2.37 -11.83
CA VAL A 8 -16.48 -2.76 -13.08
C VAL A 8 -14.97 -2.49 -13.05
N CYS A 9 -14.43 -1.89 -11.98
CA CYS A 9 -12.98 -1.71 -11.82
C CYS A 9 -12.38 -2.80 -10.91
N PRO A 10 -11.11 -3.20 -11.15
CA PRO A 10 -10.43 -4.12 -10.26
C PRO A 10 -10.15 -3.45 -8.91
N LEU A 11 -10.51 -4.13 -7.83
CA LEU A 11 -10.08 -3.80 -6.47
C LEU A 11 -8.81 -4.58 -6.16
N GLU A 12 -7.82 -3.93 -5.56
CA GLU A 12 -6.63 -4.57 -4.99
C GLU A 12 -6.86 -4.78 -3.49
N THR A 13 -6.59 -5.98 -3.00
CA THR A 13 -6.71 -6.30 -1.57
C THR A 13 -5.39 -6.80 -1.05
N HIS A 14 -4.92 -6.19 0.04
CA HIS A 14 -3.70 -6.54 0.75
C HIS A 14 -4.01 -7.13 2.12
N LEU A 15 -3.40 -8.28 2.42
CA LEU A 15 -3.38 -8.87 3.75
C LEU A 15 -1.96 -8.75 4.31
N THR A 16 -1.76 -7.83 5.24
CA THR A 16 -0.47 -7.70 5.95
C THR A 16 -0.40 -8.78 7.02
N LEU A 17 0.68 -9.55 7.03
CA LEU A 17 0.91 -10.59 8.03
C LEU A 17 1.68 -10.02 9.23
N ALA A 18 1.41 -10.56 10.43
CA ALA A 18 2.19 -10.29 11.63
C ALA A 18 3.69 -10.54 11.36
N PRO A 19 4.61 -9.91 12.13
CA PRO A 19 6.03 -10.15 11.99
C PRO A 19 6.33 -11.64 11.94
N ALA A 20 6.74 -12.08 10.76
CA ALA A 20 7.02 -13.47 10.48
C ALA A 20 8.51 -13.72 10.79
N SER A 21 8.80 -14.84 11.43
CA SER A 21 10.16 -15.36 11.53
C SER A 21 10.79 -15.54 10.14
N ALA A 22 12.12 -15.60 10.09
CA ALA A 22 12.87 -15.88 8.87
C ALA A 22 12.45 -17.19 8.19
N GLU A 23 11.90 -18.15 8.94
CA GLU A 23 11.39 -19.42 8.40
C GLU A 23 9.96 -19.31 7.86
N SER A 24 9.11 -18.49 8.49
CA SER A 24 7.72 -18.31 8.06
C SER A 24 7.54 -17.44 6.82
N LEU A 25 8.44 -16.48 6.57
CA LEU A 25 8.36 -15.60 5.39
C LEU A 25 8.47 -16.38 4.06
N PRO A 26 9.47 -17.27 3.85
CA PRO A 26 9.54 -18.10 2.66
C PRO A 26 8.32 -19.01 2.49
N ARG A 27 7.82 -19.60 3.59
CA ARG A 27 6.62 -20.46 3.57
C ARG A 27 5.38 -19.68 3.13
N ALA A 28 5.20 -18.47 3.65
CA ALA A 28 4.11 -17.58 3.26
C ALA A 28 4.21 -17.17 1.78
N ALA A 29 5.40 -16.83 1.31
CA ALA A 29 5.65 -16.49 -0.09
C ALA A 29 5.37 -17.67 -1.04
N GLN A 30 5.84 -18.87 -0.68
CA GLN A 30 5.60 -20.08 -1.46
C GLN A 30 4.11 -20.43 -1.50
N TRP A 31 3.42 -20.32 -0.37
CA TRP A 31 1.99 -20.54 -0.30
C TRP A 31 1.23 -19.54 -1.16
N ALA A 32 1.54 -18.23 -1.05
CA ALA A 32 0.91 -17.20 -1.87
C ALA A 32 1.08 -17.50 -3.36
N ALA A 33 2.29 -17.85 -3.80
CA ALA A 33 2.56 -18.25 -5.17
C ALA A 33 1.74 -19.48 -5.62
N ALA A 34 1.61 -20.50 -4.77
CA ALA A 34 0.80 -21.68 -5.06
C ALA A 34 -0.70 -21.39 -5.17
N GLN A 35 -1.17 -20.33 -4.50
CA GLN A 35 -2.55 -19.84 -4.59
C GLN A 35 -2.76 -18.82 -5.73
N GLY A 36 -1.71 -18.48 -6.50
CA GLY A 36 -1.77 -17.44 -7.53
C GLY A 36 -1.89 -16.02 -6.97
N LEU A 37 -1.51 -15.80 -5.72
CA LEU A 37 -1.54 -14.52 -5.03
C LEU A 37 -0.16 -13.83 -5.14
N LYS A 38 -0.14 -12.50 -5.24
CA LYS A 38 1.09 -11.72 -5.21
C LYS A 38 1.65 -11.70 -3.80
N TRP A 39 2.96 -11.87 -3.68
CA TRP A 39 3.71 -11.68 -2.44
C TRP A 39 4.53 -10.41 -2.53
N THR A 40 4.46 -9.57 -1.49
CA THR A 40 5.31 -8.38 -1.35
C THR A 40 5.83 -8.30 0.07
N HIS A 41 7.08 -7.87 0.28
CA HIS A 41 7.61 -7.59 1.62
C HIS A 41 8.23 -6.20 1.63
N ILE A 42 7.56 -5.28 2.32
CA ILE A 42 8.03 -3.90 2.50
C ILE A 42 8.69 -3.79 3.87
N LEU A 43 9.87 -3.19 3.92
CA LEU A 43 10.46 -2.71 5.15
C LEU A 43 10.34 -1.18 5.17
N LEU A 44 9.81 -0.62 6.24
CA LEU A 44 9.77 0.82 6.49
C LEU A 44 11.02 1.24 7.26
N ALA A 45 11.50 2.46 7.00
CA ALA A 45 12.66 3.02 7.71
C ALA A 45 12.37 3.30 9.18
N GLU A 46 11.09 3.55 9.49
CA GLU A 46 10.59 3.98 10.78
C GLU A 46 9.24 3.31 11.06
N GLY A 47 8.73 3.47 12.27
CA GLY A 47 7.47 2.89 12.72
C GLY A 47 7.61 1.73 13.69
N ARG A 48 6.54 1.46 14.43
CA ARG A 48 6.46 0.35 15.39
C ARG A 48 6.36 -1.01 14.70
N HIS A 49 5.90 -1.02 13.45
CA HIS A 49 5.71 -2.22 12.63
C HIS A 49 6.44 -2.07 11.28
N PRO A 50 7.78 -2.03 11.28
CA PRO A 50 8.54 -1.71 10.08
C PRO A 50 8.52 -2.83 9.03
N SER A 51 8.30 -4.08 9.45
CA SER A 51 8.21 -5.22 8.52
C SER A 51 6.77 -5.50 8.15
N GLN A 52 6.45 -5.33 6.86
CA GLN A 52 5.12 -5.53 6.30
C GLN A 52 5.15 -6.57 5.16
N PRO A 53 5.19 -7.87 5.50
CA PRO A 53 4.92 -8.94 4.54
C PRO A 53 3.45 -8.94 4.17
N MET A 54 3.14 -9.04 2.88
CA MET A 54 1.78 -8.91 2.36
C MET A 54 1.48 -9.97 1.31
N VAL A 55 0.26 -10.50 1.38
CA VAL A 55 -0.36 -11.26 0.31
C VAL A 55 -1.38 -10.36 -0.37
N THR A 56 -1.36 -10.33 -1.69
CA THR A 56 -2.16 -9.42 -2.50
C THR A 56 -2.93 -10.18 -3.57
N PHE A 57 -4.18 -9.77 -3.81
CA PHE A 57 -4.98 -10.23 -4.93
C PHE A 57 -5.79 -9.09 -5.53
N TRP A 58 -6.20 -9.28 -6.78
CA TRP A 58 -7.08 -8.36 -7.50
C TRP A 58 -8.35 -9.06 -7.91
N ARG A 59 -9.47 -8.36 -7.79
CA ARG A 59 -10.74 -8.89 -8.26
C ARG A 59 -11.71 -7.74 -8.56
N SER A 60 -12.50 -7.87 -9.62
CA SER A 60 -13.67 -7.02 -9.83
C SER A 60 -14.83 -7.53 -8.99
N GLY A 61 -15.64 -6.62 -8.45
CA GLY A 61 -16.74 -6.97 -7.55
C GLY A 61 -16.92 -5.94 -6.44
N THR A 62 -17.85 -6.20 -5.53
CA THR A 62 -18.18 -5.27 -4.45
C THR A 62 -17.16 -5.31 -3.32
N LEU A 63 -17.14 -4.26 -2.47
CA LEU A 63 -16.32 -4.25 -1.27
C LEU A 63 -16.64 -5.47 -0.37
N GLY A 64 -17.92 -5.82 -0.23
CA GLY A 64 -18.34 -7.02 0.51
C GLY A 64 -17.73 -8.30 -0.04
N GLU A 65 -17.73 -8.48 -1.36
CA GLU A 65 -17.11 -9.65 -2.01
C GLU A 65 -15.59 -9.71 -1.80
N GLN A 66 -14.90 -8.55 -1.77
CA GLN A 66 -13.47 -8.51 -1.41
C GLN A 66 -13.24 -8.92 0.04
N LEU A 67 -14.07 -8.43 0.96
CA LEU A 67 -13.93 -8.72 2.39
C LEU A 67 -14.21 -10.19 2.69
N ASP A 68 -15.22 -10.80 2.05
CA ASP A 68 -15.49 -12.23 2.14
C ASP A 68 -14.31 -13.06 1.62
N GLN A 69 -13.72 -12.64 0.49
CA GLN A 69 -12.53 -13.29 -0.05
C GLN A 69 -11.31 -13.12 0.86
N ALA A 70 -11.11 -11.94 1.43
CA ALA A 70 -10.04 -11.66 2.40
C ALA A 70 -10.22 -12.49 3.67
N ALA A 71 -11.45 -12.68 4.14
CA ALA A 71 -11.76 -13.54 5.28
C ALA A 71 -11.43 -15.01 4.98
N ALA A 72 -11.76 -15.51 3.80
CA ALA A 72 -11.42 -16.86 3.36
C ALA A 72 -9.90 -17.07 3.30
N ILE A 73 -9.15 -16.15 2.68
CA ILE A 73 -7.68 -16.20 2.62
C ILE A 73 -7.07 -16.12 4.01
N THR A 74 -7.60 -15.26 4.88
CA THR A 74 -7.16 -15.15 6.29
C THR A 74 -7.37 -16.46 7.05
N ALA A 75 -8.48 -17.18 6.82
CA ALA A 75 -8.71 -18.48 7.42
C ALA A 75 -7.65 -19.50 6.96
N SER A 76 -7.35 -19.58 5.66
CA SER A 76 -6.31 -20.46 5.13
C SER A 76 -4.92 -20.13 5.65
N LEU A 77 -4.59 -18.84 5.82
CA LEU A 77 -3.33 -18.41 6.42
C LEU A 77 -3.21 -18.88 7.88
N ARG A 78 -4.30 -18.83 8.65
CA ARG A 78 -4.31 -19.30 10.05
C ARG A 78 -4.03 -20.79 10.16
N GLU A 79 -4.47 -21.61 9.22
CA GLU A 79 -4.13 -23.05 9.16
C GLU A 79 -2.62 -23.31 8.97
N LEU A 80 -1.86 -22.29 8.56
CA LEU A 80 -0.40 -22.32 8.39
C LEU A 80 0.35 -21.60 9.53
N ASP A 81 -0.35 -21.26 10.62
CA ASP A 81 0.16 -20.43 11.72
C ASP A 81 0.60 -19.02 11.26
N LEU A 82 0.01 -18.52 10.18
CA LEU A 82 0.23 -17.15 9.67
C LEU A 82 -0.97 -16.27 10.03
N LEU A 83 -0.71 -15.16 10.71
CA LEU A 83 -1.76 -14.23 11.14
C LEU A 83 -1.80 -13.01 10.22
N ALA A 84 -2.92 -12.77 9.54
CA ALA A 84 -3.20 -11.47 8.93
C ALA A 84 -3.61 -10.47 10.02
N VAL A 85 -2.91 -9.33 10.08
CA VAL A 85 -3.09 -8.27 11.10
C VAL A 85 -3.70 -6.99 10.53
N ARG A 86 -3.79 -6.88 9.20
CA ARG A 86 -4.45 -5.79 8.47
C ARG A 86 -5.00 -6.32 7.17
N VAL A 87 -6.21 -5.88 6.83
CA VAL A 87 -6.81 -6.02 5.50
C VAL A 87 -7.00 -4.61 4.96
N LYS A 88 -6.40 -4.33 3.80
CA LYS A 88 -6.58 -3.08 3.05
C LYS A 88 -7.23 -3.40 1.72
N VAL A 89 -8.30 -2.71 1.36
CA VAL A 89 -8.94 -2.80 0.03
C VAL A 89 -8.85 -1.44 -0.63
N GLU A 90 -8.31 -1.40 -1.84
CA GLU A 90 -8.08 -0.17 -2.58
C GLU A 90 -8.43 -0.29 -4.05
N CYS A 91 -8.52 0.87 -4.69
CA CYS A 91 -8.77 1.01 -6.12
C CYS A 91 -7.97 2.18 -6.67
N ALA A 92 -7.81 2.25 -8.00
CA ALA A 92 -7.19 3.40 -8.64
C ALA A 92 -7.95 4.70 -8.29
N SER A 93 -7.23 5.79 -8.02
CA SER A 93 -7.82 7.07 -7.61
C SER A 93 -8.78 7.65 -8.66
N ALA A 94 -8.60 7.31 -9.93
CA ALA A 94 -9.49 7.69 -11.03
C ALA A 94 -10.87 7.00 -10.96
N ASP A 95 -10.92 5.79 -10.40
CA ASP A 95 -12.17 5.03 -10.22
C ASP A 95 -12.86 5.36 -8.88
N ALA A 96 -12.10 5.94 -7.93
CA ALA A 96 -12.56 6.31 -6.59
C ALA A 96 -13.80 7.22 -6.59
N ALA A 97 -14.00 8.05 -7.63
CA ALA A 97 -15.18 8.91 -7.82
C ALA A 97 -16.51 8.19 -7.57
N ARG A 98 -16.59 6.91 -7.97
CA ARG A 98 -17.79 6.05 -7.84
C ARG A 98 -18.00 5.52 -6.42
N TYR A 99 -16.99 5.65 -5.57
CA TYR A 99 -16.99 5.18 -4.19
C TYR A 99 -17.18 6.30 -3.18
N PHE A 100 -16.86 7.56 -3.48
CA PHE A 100 -17.02 8.68 -2.51
C PHE A 100 -18.46 8.86 -2.01
N GLU A 101 -19.47 8.52 -2.80
CA GLU A 101 -20.88 8.59 -2.37
C GLU A 101 -21.26 7.43 -1.41
N ASN A 102 -20.52 6.31 -1.45
CA ASN A 102 -20.76 5.12 -0.65
C ASN A 102 -19.72 4.89 0.47
N SER A 103 -18.51 5.43 0.38
CA SER A 103 -17.42 5.25 1.35
C SER A 103 -17.63 6.07 2.63
N LEU A 104 -18.43 7.14 2.56
CA LEU A 104 -18.95 7.84 3.73
C LEU A 104 -19.89 6.97 4.60
N GLN A 105 -20.32 5.79 4.13
CA GLN A 105 -21.24 4.91 4.88
C GLN A 105 -20.56 3.94 5.85
N LEU A 106 -19.25 3.69 5.72
CA LEU A 106 -18.51 2.92 6.72
C LEU A 106 -17.90 3.87 7.75
N ALA A 107 -18.75 4.40 8.65
CA ALA A 107 -18.34 5.36 9.68
C ALA A 107 -17.16 4.90 10.56
N GLU A 108 -16.86 3.60 10.59
CA GLU A 108 -15.74 3.00 11.34
C GLU A 108 -14.40 3.03 10.59
N HIS A 109 -14.39 3.21 9.26
CA HIS A 109 -13.19 3.17 8.41
C HIS A 109 -13.23 4.26 7.33
N PRO A 110 -12.89 5.52 7.65
CA PRO A 110 -12.86 6.58 6.65
C PRO A 110 -11.80 6.28 5.58
N GLY A 111 -12.22 6.29 4.31
CA GLY A 111 -11.31 6.09 3.19
C GLY A 111 -10.36 7.27 2.98
N TYR A 112 -9.19 7.00 2.43
CA TYR A 112 -8.12 7.99 2.24
C TYR A 112 -7.36 7.75 0.94
N PHE A 113 -6.62 8.75 0.46
CA PHE A 113 -5.76 8.60 -0.71
C PHE A 113 -4.37 8.12 -0.31
N GLU A 114 -3.82 7.20 -1.08
CA GLU A 114 -2.45 6.71 -0.95
C GLU A 114 -1.74 6.88 -2.29
N HIS A 115 -0.51 7.39 -2.25
CA HIS A 115 0.32 7.58 -3.44
C HIS A 115 1.63 6.82 -3.27
N HIS A 116 2.05 6.11 -4.29
CA HIS A 116 3.34 5.43 -4.34
C HIS A 116 4.20 6.00 -5.48
N VAL A 117 5.28 6.67 -5.12
CA VAL A 117 6.27 7.19 -6.08
C VAL A 117 7.46 6.22 -6.13
N LYS A 118 7.64 5.54 -7.26
CA LYS A 118 8.78 4.64 -7.52
C LYS A 118 9.98 5.46 -7.97
N LEU A 119 11.07 5.36 -7.23
CA LEU A 119 12.32 6.03 -7.53
C LEU A 119 13.38 5.04 -7.99
N GLN A 120 14.16 5.43 -9.00
CA GLN A 120 15.43 4.79 -9.32
C GLN A 120 16.55 5.52 -8.61
N LEU A 121 17.25 4.83 -7.70
CA LEU A 121 18.35 5.38 -6.93
C LEU A 121 19.65 4.68 -7.27
N ALA A 122 20.77 5.39 -7.19
CA ALA A 122 22.09 4.77 -7.17
C ALA A 122 22.25 3.91 -5.90
N ALA A 123 23.14 2.90 -5.94
CA ALA A 123 23.41 2.04 -4.79
C ALA A 123 23.88 2.81 -3.54
N ASP A 124 24.55 3.93 -3.75
CA ASP A 124 25.16 4.83 -2.77
C ASP A 124 24.35 6.13 -2.57
N ALA A 125 23.09 6.17 -3.00
CA ALA A 125 22.25 7.34 -2.82
C ALA A 125 22.14 7.76 -1.35
N GLU A 126 22.16 9.07 -1.09
CA GLU A 126 22.00 9.68 0.23
C GLU A 126 20.56 9.52 0.76
N LEU A 127 20.25 8.33 1.27
CA LEU A 127 18.92 7.97 1.78
C LEU A 127 18.42 8.88 2.92
N PRO A 128 19.26 9.35 3.87
CA PRO A 128 18.78 10.25 4.93
C PRO A 128 18.21 11.57 4.39
N ALA A 129 18.86 12.17 3.39
CA ALA A 129 18.37 13.40 2.78
C ALA A 129 17.02 13.19 2.05
N LEU A 130 16.89 12.07 1.33
CA LEU A 130 15.64 11.68 0.67
C LEU A 130 14.52 11.39 1.67
N ALA A 131 14.83 10.74 2.80
CA ALA A 131 13.86 10.46 3.85
C ALA A 131 13.34 11.76 4.50
N GLU A 132 14.23 12.72 4.80
CA GLU A 132 13.82 14.03 5.31
C GLU A 132 12.98 14.81 4.30
N LEU A 133 13.35 14.78 3.02
CA LEU A 133 12.55 15.39 1.95
C LEU A 133 11.16 14.75 1.86
N ALA A 134 11.05 13.43 1.89
CA ALA A 134 9.75 12.76 1.90
C ALA A 134 8.91 13.18 3.11
N ARG A 135 9.53 13.30 4.29
CA ARG A 135 8.86 13.66 5.54
C ARG A 135 8.23 15.05 5.50
N THR A 136 8.80 16.02 4.77
CA THR A 136 8.19 17.36 4.62
C THR A 136 6.88 17.35 3.83
N HIS A 137 6.57 16.25 3.14
CA HIS A 137 5.34 16.06 2.36
C HIS A 137 4.43 14.98 2.95
N ASP A 138 4.55 14.67 4.26
CA ASP A 138 3.82 13.57 4.90
C ASP A 138 3.98 12.23 4.17
N ALA A 139 5.14 12.06 3.53
CA ALA A 139 5.52 10.87 2.82
C ALA A 139 6.69 10.17 3.51
N ARG A 140 6.92 8.91 3.16
CA ARG A 140 7.95 8.08 3.79
C ARG A 140 8.65 7.18 2.79
N LEU A 141 9.97 7.10 2.94
CA LEU A 141 10.84 6.25 2.14
C LEU A 141 10.84 4.80 2.66
N SER A 142 10.79 3.82 1.76
CA SER A 142 11.00 2.41 2.11
C SER A 142 12.44 2.16 2.58
N ALA A 143 12.64 1.31 3.59
CA ALA A 143 13.96 0.90 4.10
C ALA A 143 14.65 -0.16 3.24
N ASN A 144 13.90 -1.04 2.59
CA ASN A 144 14.45 -1.97 1.62
C ASN A 144 14.35 -1.42 0.20
N ALA A 145 15.31 -1.83 -0.64
CA ALA A 145 15.14 -1.78 -2.07
C ALA A 145 14.07 -2.83 -2.45
N ARG A 146 13.10 -2.43 -3.27
CA ARG A 146 12.09 -3.35 -3.79
C ARG A 146 12.68 -4.28 -4.85
N ARG A 147 13.60 -3.75 -5.65
CA ARG A 147 14.22 -4.46 -6.77
C ARG A 147 15.62 -3.89 -7.04
N GLN A 148 16.55 -4.76 -7.42
CA GLN A 148 17.80 -4.35 -8.05
C GLN A 148 17.58 -4.15 -9.56
N LEU A 149 18.08 -3.03 -10.06
CA LEU A 149 18.03 -2.64 -11.46
C LEU A 149 19.39 -2.88 -12.13
N ALA A 150 19.46 -2.63 -13.43
CA ALA A 150 20.72 -2.70 -14.16
C ALA A 150 21.76 -1.73 -13.58
N ALA A 151 23.05 -2.06 -13.73
CA ALA A 151 24.17 -1.23 -13.29
C ALA A 151 24.19 -0.90 -11.77
N GLY A 152 23.55 -1.73 -10.94
CA GLY A 152 23.59 -1.58 -9.48
C GLY A 152 22.63 -0.53 -8.92
N ALA A 153 21.81 0.10 -9.76
CA ALA A 153 20.73 0.95 -9.28
C ALA A 153 19.67 0.13 -8.51
N VAL A 154 18.94 0.78 -7.63
CA VAL A 154 17.89 0.17 -6.81
C VAL A 154 16.58 0.93 -6.94
N GLU A 155 15.49 0.18 -6.91
CA GLU A 155 14.14 0.74 -6.83
C GLU A 155 13.74 0.92 -5.36
N ARG A 156 13.28 2.11 -5.00
CA ARG A 156 12.66 2.40 -3.69
C ARG A 156 11.35 3.14 -3.87
N PHE A 157 10.50 3.05 -2.85
CA PHE A 157 9.22 3.76 -2.84
C PHE A 157 9.27 4.94 -1.87
N VAL A 158 8.65 6.03 -2.28
CA VAL A 158 8.14 7.06 -1.38
C VAL A 158 6.62 6.92 -1.33
N THR A 159 6.07 6.65 -0.15
CA THR A 159 4.62 6.50 0.04
C THR A 159 4.06 7.69 0.79
N GLN A 160 3.02 8.33 0.26
CA GLN A 160 2.31 9.45 0.86
C GLN A 160 0.87 9.03 1.14
N ARG A 161 0.34 9.40 2.31
CA ARG A 161 -1.08 9.21 2.62
C ARG A 161 -1.74 10.54 2.90
N ALA A 162 -2.81 10.82 2.17
CA ALA A 162 -3.62 12.01 2.36
C ALA A 162 -4.94 11.61 3.05
N TYR A 163 -4.89 11.59 4.38
CA TYR A 163 -6.08 11.51 5.22
C TYR A 163 -6.86 12.83 5.18
N ASP A 164 -8.17 12.73 5.39
CA ASP A 164 -9.10 13.86 5.47
C ASP A 164 -9.06 14.81 4.26
N ALA A 165 -8.56 14.33 3.13
CA ALA A 165 -8.37 15.10 1.90
C ALA A 165 -9.36 14.66 0.83
N GLY A 166 -9.93 15.65 0.12
CA GLY A 166 -10.64 15.39 -1.14
C GLY A 166 -9.68 15.10 -2.28
N ARG A 167 -10.19 14.58 -3.40
CA ARG A 167 -9.37 14.21 -4.58
C ARG A 167 -8.46 15.34 -5.07
N ALA A 168 -8.98 16.56 -5.16
CA ALA A 168 -8.21 17.71 -5.64
C ALA A 168 -7.04 18.05 -4.70
N GLU A 169 -7.27 17.99 -3.39
CA GLU A 169 -6.26 18.26 -2.37
C GLU A 169 -5.21 17.15 -2.32
N ALA A 170 -5.62 15.88 -2.39
CA ALA A 170 -4.69 14.75 -2.49
C ALA A 170 -3.78 14.86 -3.72
N ALA A 171 -4.35 15.20 -4.88
CA ALA A 171 -3.58 15.43 -6.11
C ALA A 171 -2.60 16.61 -5.99
N GLU A 172 -3.00 17.69 -5.32
CA GLU A 172 -2.10 18.83 -5.05
C GLU A 172 -0.93 18.43 -4.14
N ARG A 173 -1.20 17.69 -3.06
CA ARG A 173 -0.16 17.17 -2.15
C ARG A 173 0.83 16.25 -2.88
N LEU A 174 0.33 15.42 -3.80
CA LEU A 174 1.17 14.57 -4.65
C LEU A 174 2.03 15.40 -5.60
N ALA A 175 1.44 16.40 -6.28
CA ALA A 175 2.18 17.27 -7.18
C ALA A 175 3.34 17.97 -6.47
N GLN A 176 3.11 18.49 -5.26
CA GLN A 176 4.15 19.12 -4.44
C GLN A 176 5.30 18.16 -4.08
N LEU A 177 4.97 16.89 -3.77
CA LEU A 177 5.97 15.85 -3.52
C LEU A 177 6.79 15.56 -4.78
N ILE A 178 6.14 15.37 -5.93
CA ILE A 178 6.78 15.10 -7.21
C ILE A 178 7.73 16.24 -7.60
N ASP A 179 7.26 17.48 -7.52
CA ASP A 179 8.05 18.66 -7.85
C ASP A 179 9.31 18.75 -6.99
N SER A 180 9.20 18.43 -5.69
CA SER A 180 10.31 18.46 -4.75
C SER A 180 11.32 17.34 -5.01
N LEU A 181 10.85 16.13 -5.34
CA LEU A 181 11.72 15.01 -5.73
C LEU A 181 12.47 15.29 -7.03
N GLN A 182 11.79 15.83 -8.04
CA GLN A 182 12.39 16.20 -9.31
C GLN A 182 13.38 17.37 -9.16
N SER A 183 13.06 18.36 -8.34
CA SER A 183 13.95 19.50 -8.04
C SER A 183 15.23 19.05 -7.34
N ALA A 184 15.16 17.98 -6.54
CA ALA A 184 16.30 17.32 -5.92
C ALA A 184 16.99 16.29 -6.85
N ALA A 185 16.60 16.23 -8.13
CA ALA A 185 17.14 15.35 -9.17
C ALA A 185 16.98 13.84 -8.89
N TYR A 186 15.95 13.43 -8.14
CA TYR A 186 15.61 12.02 -7.98
C TYR A 186 14.80 11.51 -9.19
N PRO A 187 15.29 10.49 -9.94
CA PRO A 187 14.56 9.93 -11.06
C PRO A 187 13.30 9.18 -10.60
N ILE A 188 12.14 9.63 -11.07
CA ILE A 188 10.85 8.98 -10.86
C ILE A 188 10.60 8.00 -12.02
N LEU A 189 10.37 6.73 -11.69
CA LEU A 189 10.04 5.68 -12.65
C LEU A 189 8.54 5.61 -12.91
N GLU A 190 7.75 5.73 -11.86
CA GLU A 190 6.30 5.53 -11.89
C GLU A 190 5.65 6.20 -10.69
N VAL A 191 4.40 6.61 -10.87
CA VAL A 191 3.54 7.12 -9.79
C VAL A 191 2.24 6.34 -9.85
N GLU A 192 1.88 5.73 -8.73
CA GLU A 192 0.59 5.08 -8.52
C GLU A 192 -0.24 5.94 -7.57
N GLU A 193 -1.52 6.15 -7.92
CA GLU A 193 -2.49 6.87 -7.11
C GLU A 193 -3.67 5.96 -6.80
N GLU A 194 -3.93 5.75 -5.52
CA GLU A 194 -4.93 4.82 -5.04
C GLU A 194 -5.86 5.50 -4.02
N TYR A 195 -7.07 4.98 -3.93
CA TYR A 195 -8.01 5.31 -2.88
C TYR A 195 -8.31 4.06 -2.07
N VAL A 196 -8.04 4.14 -0.77
CA VAL A 196 -8.27 3.08 0.18
C VAL A 196 -9.72 3.13 0.62
N LEU A 197 -10.46 2.08 0.26
CA LEU A 197 -11.88 1.91 0.53
C LEU A 197 -12.13 1.34 1.93
N TYR A 198 -11.21 0.51 2.39
CA TYR A 198 -11.30 -0.14 3.69
C TYR A 198 -9.90 -0.42 4.22
N ASP A 199 -9.71 -0.15 5.51
CA ASP A 199 -8.51 -0.50 6.24
C ASP A 199 -8.85 -0.96 7.66
N SER A 200 -8.61 -2.25 7.92
CA SER A 200 -8.97 -2.84 9.20
C SER A 200 -8.07 -2.41 10.36
N ASN A 201 -6.91 -1.80 10.12
CA ASN A 201 -5.93 -1.54 11.17
C ASN A 201 -4.92 -0.42 10.84
N LEU A 202 -5.36 0.83 11.00
CA LEU A 202 -4.50 2.03 10.87
C LEU A 202 -3.37 2.09 11.91
N GLN A 203 -3.47 1.36 13.04
CA GLN A 203 -2.42 1.37 14.07
C GLN A 203 -1.12 0.71 13.61
N LEU A 204 -1.13 -0.06 12.50
CA LEU A 204 0.11 -0.54 11.88
C LEU A 204 1.02 0.59 11.40
N ASP A 205 0.46 1.78 11.18
CA ASP A 205 1.19 2.96 10.77
C ASP A 205 1.71 3.77 11.97
N ALA A 206 1.49 3.31 13.21
CA ALA A 206 1.91 4.02 14.40
C ALA A 206 3.43 4.21 14.45
N GLY A 207 3.84 5.48 14.59
CA GLY A 207 5.25 5.88 14.57
C GLY A 207 5.87 5.91 13.17
N TRP A 208 5.09 5.61 12.14
CA TRP A 208 5.43 5.84 10.75
C TRP A 208 4.77 7.12 10.25
N LEU A 209 3.48 7.32 10.54
CA LEU A 209 2.75 8.57 10.31
C LEU A 209 2.63 9.39 11.59
#